data_AF-A0A975GF79-F1
#
_entry.id   AF-A0A975GF79-F1
#
_cell.length_a   1.000
_cell.length_b   1.000
_cell.length_c   1.000
_cell.angle_alpha   90.00
_cell.angle_beta   90.00
_cell.angle_gamma   90.00
#
_symmetry.space_group_name_H-M   'P 1'
#
loop_
_entity.id
_entity.type
_entity.pdbx_description
1 polymer ?
#
loop_
_entity_poly.entity_id
_entity_poly.type
_entity_poly.pdbx_seq_one_letter_code
_entity_poly.pdbx_strand_id
1 'polypeptide(L)'
;MCLILVTLNSHSEIPNALVATPIAEWTTDHVWDYLIQNNPPPWGQSHDFMLKLYRQASGDECPFILDLLTPSCGGSRFGCWTCTVVKKDLSMQGFIRSGEEWMQPLNNFRNWLKEIREDPQMRMQVRRNKTKGPGPFTPEARKTILKNLFDTEQEVGILLISNAEISYIQNIWSQDFDLGETAIELSNKYDKKIEKTEEIKIQSKEKKILDSLMADYELSPDLITKLLYLVSEKYPSMEIRGAKRNLQKDIADALEKAITQEELADPNYVI
;
A
#
# COMPACT_ATOMS: atom_id res chain seq x y z
N MET A 1 9.48 -48.98 1.80
CA MET A 1 9.17 -48.52 3.18
C MET A 1 10.40 -47.77 3.69
N CYS A 2 10.51 -46.48 3.37
CA CYS A 2 11.62 -45.66 3.84
C CYS A 2 11.28 -45.21 5.26
N LEU A 3 11.98 -45.75 6.26
CA LEU A 3 11.90 -45.25 7.63
C LEU A 3 12.44 -43.82 7.64
N ILE A 4 11.54 -42.83 7.71
CA ILE A 4 11.94 -41.46 7.98
C ILE A 4 12.37 -41.43 9.45
N LEU A 5 13.68 -41.47 9.69
CA LEU A 5 14.23 -41.12 11.00
C LEU A 5 13.97 -39.63 11.21
N VAL A 6 12.91 -39.32 11.97
CA VAL A 6 12.59 -37.94 12.32
C VAL A 6 13.52 -37.51 13.43
N THR A 7 14.61 -36.83 13.06
CA THR A 7 15.50 -36.16 14.01
C THR A 7 14.78 -34.93 14.58
N LEU A 8 14.73 -34.82 15.90
CA LEU A 8 14.15 -33.68 16.62
C LEU A 8 15.29 -32.75 17.06
N ASN A 9 15.35 -31.55 16.48
CA ASN A 9 16.35 -30.53 16.82
C ASN A 9 15.75 -29.48 17.76
N SER A 10 16.51 -28.98 18.73
CA SER A 10 16.04 -27.86 19.57
C SER A 10 15.83 -26.59 18.75
N HIS A 11 14.73 -25.86 19.00
CA HIS A 11 14.47 -24.58 18.35
C HIS A 11 15.45 -23.52 18.88
N SER A 12 16.00 -22.70 17.98
CA SER A 12 17.02 -21.69 18.30
C SER A 12 16.55 -20.50 19.14
N GLU A 13 15.24 -20.26 19.23
CA GLU A 13 14.65 -19.03 19.78
C GLU A 13 13.55 -19.33 20.82
N ILE A 14 12.87 -20.48 20.71
CA ILE A 14 11.77 -20.86 21.60
C ILE A 14 12.27 -21.92 22.58
N PRO A 15 12.43 -21.59 23.88
CA PRO A 15 12.85 -22.56 24.88
C PRO A 15 11.88 -23.74 24.97
N ASN A 16 12.41 -24.95 25.15
CA ASN A 16 11.66 -26.21 25.24
C ASN A 16 10.84 -26.58 23.98
N ALA A 17 11.11 -25.98 22.82
CA ALA A 17 10.53 -26.41 21.55
C ALA A 17 11.50 -27.30 20.76
N LEU A 18 10.95 -28.36 20.16
CA LEU A 18 11.66 -29.25 19.25
C LEU A 18 11.09 -29.10 17.83
N VAL A 19 11.98 -29.14 16.84
CA VAL A 19 11.68 -29.01 15.41
C VAL A 19 11.94 -30.35 14.74
N ALA A 20 10.92 -30.89 14.10
CA ALA A 20 11.00 -32.07 13.24
C ALA A 20 11.17 -31.65 11.79
N THR A 21 12.22 -32.12 11.11
CA THR A 21 12.46 -31.86 9.69
C THR A 21 12.47 -33.18 8.90
N PRO A 22 11.30 -33.81 8.69
CA PRO A 22 11.19 -35.18 8.17
C PRO A 22 11.69 -35.36 6.73
N ILE A 23 11.82 -34.27 5.97
CA ILE A 23 12.31 -34.27 4.59
C ILE A 23 13.60 -33.47 4.44
N ALA A 24 14.36 -33.23 5.53
CA ALA A 24 15.60 -32.45 5.47
C ALA A 24 16.64 -33.02 4.50
N GLU A 25 16.71 -34.34 4.42
CA GLU A 25 17.62 -35.08 3.52
C GLU A 25 17.04 -35.27 2.11
N TRP A 26 15.83 -34.76 1.84
CA TRP A 26 15.23 -34.89 0.52
C TRP A 26 15.83 -33.84 -0.41
N THR A 27 16.18 -34.28 -1.62
CA THR A 27 16.45 -33.37 -2.72
C THR A 27 15.13 -32.78 -3.23
N THR A 28 15.23 -31.68 -3.98
CA THR A 28 14.09 -31.11 -4.70
C THR A 28 13.38 -32.16 -5.56
N ASP A 29 14.11 -33.09 -6.17
CA ASP A 29 13.56 -34.16 -7.02
C ASP A 29 12.76 -35.18 -6.22
N HIS A 30 13.25 -35.60 -5.05
CA HIS A 30 12.49 -36.49 -4.17
C HIS A 30 11.14 -35.87 -3.75
N VAL A 31 11.11 -34.55 -3.53
CA VAL A 31 9.88 -33.82 -3.23
C VAL A 31 8.93 -33.85 -4.43
N TRP A 32 9.42 -33.55 -5.64
CA TRP A 32 8.59 -33.57 -6.85
C TRP A 32 8.05 -34.96 -7.18
N ASP A 33 8.89 -36.00 -7.11
CA ASP A 33 8.49 -37.39 -7.34
C ASP A 33 7.36 -37.80 -6.39
N TYR A 34 7.50 -37.46 -5.10
CA TYR A 34 6.46 -37.73 -4.12
C TYR A 34 5.16 -37.00 -4.45
N LEU A 35 5.22 -35.72 -4.81
CA LEU A 35 4.04 -34.92 -5.17
C LEU A 35 3.34 -35.48 -6.41
N ILE A 36 4.08 -35.93 -7.43
CA ILE A 36 3.50 -36.51 -8.65
C ILE A 36 2.87 -37.88 -8.35
N GLN A 37 3.54 -38.74 -7.59
CA GLN A 37 3.04 -40.08 -7.24
C GLN A 37 1.82 -40.03 -6.32
N ASN A 38 1.71 -39.00 -5.49
CA ASN A 38 0.61 -38.82 -4.53
C ASN A 38 -0.36 -37.72 -4.99
N ASN A 39 -0.80 -37.80 -6.25
CA ASN A 39 -1.81 -36.93 -6.84
C ASN A 39 -3.11 -37.71 -7.10
N PRO A 40 -4.27 -37.33 -6.54
CA PRO A 40 -4.47 -36.15 -5.68
C PRO A 40 -3.91 -36.36 -4.26
N PRO A 41 -3.45 -35.28 -3.61
CA PRO A 41 -3.02 -35.33 -2.23
C PRO A 41 -4.18 -35.61 -1.27
N PRO A 42 -3.87 -36.07 -0.04
CA PRO A 42 -4.87 -36.32 1.01
C PRO A 42 -5.71 -35.09 1.40
N TRP A 43 -5.21 -33.87 1.15
CA TRP A 43 -5.91 -32.61 1.45
C TRP A 43 -6.80 -32.10 0.30
N GLY A 44 -6.91 -32.86 -0.80
CA GLY A 44 -7.77 -32.55 -1.94
C GLY A 44 -7.15 -31.56 -2.95
N GLN A 45 -7.80 -31.46 -4.11
CA GLN A 45 -7.34 -30.78 -5.34
C GLN A 45 -6.04 -31.34 -5.93
N SER A 46 -5.98 -31.47 -7.26
CA SER A 46 -4.80 -32.03 -7.90
C SER A 46 -3.56 -31.13 -7.78
N HIS A 47 -2.39 -31.73 -7.60
CA HIS A 47 -1.12 -31.03 -7.69
C HIS A 47 -0.87 -30.42 -9.08
N ASP A 48 -1.60 -30.85 -10.11
CA ASP A 48 -1.47 -30.35 -11.48
C ASP A 48 -1.72 -28.84 -11.56
N PHE A 49 -2.67 -28.32 -10.77
CA PHE A 49 -2.94 -26.89 -10.71
C PHE A 49 -1.75 -26.12 -10.10
N MET A 50 -1.22 -26.60 -8.98
CA MET A 50 -0.06 -25.99 -8.31
C MET A 50 1.17 -26.04 -9.21
N LEU A 51 1.44 -27.17 -9.85
CA LEU A 51 2.51 -27.34 -10.83
C LEU A 51 2.39 -26.34 -11.98
N LYS A 52 1.18 -26.19 -12.54
CA LYS A 52 0.91 -25.21 -13.60
C LYS A 52 1.16 -23.78 -13.11
N LEU A 53 0.68 -23.42 -11.92
CA LEU A 53 0.83 -22.09 -11.33
C LEU A 53 2.31 -21.69 -11.19
N TYR A 54 3.16 -22.57 -10.63
CA TYR A 54 4.59 -22.29 -10.45
C TYR A 54 5.35 -22.22 -11.78
N ARG A 55 4.94 -23.00 -12.80
CA ARG A 55 5.50 -22.89 -14.14
C ARG A 55 5.17 -21.54 -14.79
N GLN A 56 3.90 -21.14 -14.76
CA GLN A 56 3.47 -19.86 -15.34
C GLN A 56 4.15 -18.67 -14.64
N ALA A 57 4.25 -18.70 -13.31
CA ALA A 57 4.95 -17.67 -12.53
C ALA A 57 6.44 -17.54 -12.89
N SER A 58 7.07 -18.59 -13.40
CA SER A 58 8.47 -18.57 -13.83
C SER A 58 8.64 -18.10 -15.29
N GLY A 59 7.54 -17.89 -16.03
CA GLY A 59 7.53 -17.33 -17.37
C GLY A 59 8.28 -18.16 -18.40
N ASP A 60 7.91 -19.44 -18.52
CA ASP A 60 8.40 -20.46 -19.46
C ASP A 60 9.81 -21.02 -19.25
N GLU A 61 10.57 -20.57 -18.24
CA GLU A 61 11.91 -21.13 -17.94
C GLU A 61 11.92 -22.35 -16.99
N CYS A 62 10.77 -22.94 -16.66
CA CYS A 62 10.74 -24.19 -15.89
C CYS A 62 10.40 -25.38 -16.80
N PRO A 63 11.37 -25.96 -17.54
CA PRO A 63 11.14 -27.25 -18.16
C PRO A 63 10.88 -28.26 -17.03
N PHE A 64 9.99 -29.22 -17.30
CA PHE A 64 9.82 -30.39 -16.45
C PHE A 64 11.24 -30.97 -16.22
N ILE A 65 11.76 -30.87 -15.00
CA ILE A 65 13.14 -31.27 -14.69
C ILE A 65 13.20 -32.79 -14.90
N LEU A 66 13.69 -33.19 -16.07
CA LEU A 66 14.12 -34.56 -16.39
C LEU A 66 15.64 -34.67 -16.36
N ASP A 67 16.36 -33.54 -16.22
CA ASP A 67 17.81 -33.49 -16.29
C ASP A 67 18.43 -32.50 -15.28
N LEU A 68 19.48 -32.97 -14.60
CA LEU A 68 20.21 -32.35 -13.48
C LEU A 68 20.95 -31.05 -13.86
N LEU A 69 21.04 -30.76 -15.16
CA LEU A 69 21.70 -29.57 -15.71
C LEU A 69 20.77 -28.35 -15.78
N THR A 70 19.46 -28.52 -15.52
CA THR A 70 18.49 -27.43 -15.56
C THR A 70 18.44 -26.69 -14.21
N PRO A 71 18.65 -25.36 -14.16
CA PRO A 71 18.55 -24.60 -12.91
C PRO A 71 17.14 -24.70 -12.29
N SER A 72 17.08 -24.76 -10.96
CA SER A 72 15.82 -24.88 -10.23
C SER A 72 14.96 -23.62 -10.38
N CYS A 73 13.68 -23.78 -10.72
CA CYS A 73 12.75 -22.66 -10.94
C CYS A 73 12.24 -21.97 -9.65
N GLY A 74 13.01 -22.03 -8.56
CA GLY A 74 12.67 -21.48 -7.24
C GLY A 74 12.84 -19.96 -7.08
N GLY A 75 13.11 -19.22 -8.16
CA GLY A 75 13.29 -17.77 -8.12
C GLY A 75 11.99 -16.96 -8.10
N SER A 76 10.89 -17.55 -8.58
CA SER A 76 9.59 -16.87 -8.66
C SER A 76 8.86 -16.95 -7.32
N ARG A 77 8.70 -15.81 -6.65
CA ARG A 77 8.00 -15.68 -5.36
C ARG A 77 6.71 -14.92 -5.55
N PHE A 78 5.63 -15.41 -4.97
CA PHE A 78 4.37 -14.69 -4.90
C PHE A 78 4.45 -13.62 -3.81
N GLY A 79 3.99 -12.40 -4.12
CA GLY A 79 3.99 -11.28 -3.20
C GLY A 79 2.73 -10.43 -3.39
N CYS A 80 2.62 -9.34 -2.63
CA CYS A 80 1.53 -8.40 -2.87
C CYS A 80 1.71 -7.73 -4.24
N TRP A 81 0.63 -7.66 -5.01
CA TRP A 81 0.67 -7.17 -6.39
C TRP A 81 1.07 -5.68 -6.50
N THR A 82 0.96 -4.92 -5.41
CA THR A 82 1.42 -3.52 -5.30
C THR A 82 2.84 -3.37 -4.72
N CYS A 83 3.58 -4.47 -4.49
CA CYS A 83 4.88 -4.44 -3.81
C CYS A 83 5.91 -3.60 -4.56
N THR A 84 6.39 -2.51 -3.96
CA THR A 84 7.44 -1.65 -4.51
C THR A 84 8.83 -1.91 -3.90
N VAL A 85 8.99 -2.98 -3.11
CA VAL A 85 10.27 -3.38 -2.50
C VAL A 85 11.22 -3.96 -3.55
N VAL A 86 10.72 -4.86 -4.40
CA VAL A 86 11.48 -5.42 -5.51
C VAL A 86 11.56 -4.44 -6.68
N LYS A 87 12.53 -4.60 -7.59
CA LYS A 87 12.62 -3.74 -8.78
C LYS A 87 11.50 -4.03 -9.77
N LYS A 88 11.28 -5.31 -10.07
CA LYS A 88 10.26 -5.82 -10.98
C LYS A 88 9.57 -7.02 -10.34
N ASP A 89 8.29 -7.20 -10.62
CA ASP A 89 7.55 -8.41 -10.26
C ASP A 89 7.70 -9.44 -11.39
N LEU A 90 8.67 -10.35 -11.24
CA LEU A 90 8.94 -11.38 -12.25
C LEU A 90 7.81 -12.40 -12.35
N SER A 91 7.12 -12.65 -11.23
CA SER A 91 6.02 -13.62 -11.13
C SER A 91 4.81 -13.15 -11.93
N MET A 92 4.39 -11.89 -11.72
CA MET A 92 3.30 -11.28 -12.47
C MET A 92 3.62 -11.15 -13.97
N GLN A 93 4.87 -10.82 -14.31
CA GLN A 93 5.32 -10.82 -15.70
C GLN A 93 5.31 -12.23 -16.33
N GLY A 94 5.65 -13.26 -15.55
CA GLY A 94 5.56 -14.65 -15.97
C GLY A 94 4.11 -15.05 -16.29
N PHE A 95 3.17 -14.70 -15.41
CA PHE A 95 1.73 -14.95 -15.64
C PHE A 95 1.22 -14.26 -16.90
N ILE A 96 1.55 -12.98 -17.08
CA ILE A 96 1.17 -12.21 -18.28
C ILE A 96 1.71 -12.89 -19.55
N ARG A 97 3.01 -13.28 -19.57
CA ARG A 97 3.60 -14.00 -20.71
C ARG A 97 2.93 -15.34 -20.97
N SER A 98 2.44 -16.00 -19.92
CA SER A 98 1.77 -17.30 -19.98
C SER A 98 0.28 -17.22 -20.32
N GLY A 99 -0.23 -16.04 -20.69
CA GLY A 99 -1.61 -15.82 -21.15
C GLY A 99 -2.55 -15.16 -20.14
N GLU A 100 -2.10 -14.84 -18.92
CA GLU A 100 -2.91 -14.10 -17.92
C GLU A 100 -2.84 -12.58 -18.17
N GLU A 101 -3.20 -12.14 -19.38
CA GLU A 101 -3.07 -10.74 -19.83
C GLU A 101 -3.88 -9.76 -19.00
N TRP A 102 -4.94 -10.22 -18.33
CA TRP A 102 -5.76 -9.41 -17.41
C TRP A 102 -4.95 -8.83 -16.24
N MET A 103 -3.77 -9.39 -15.92
CA MET A 103 -2.87 -8.85 -14.90
C MET A 103 -2.03 -7.66 -15.40
N GLN A 104 -2.05 -7.34 -16.70
CA GLN A 104 -1.23 -6.27 -17.28
C GLN A 104 -1.52 -4.88 -16.65
N PRO A 105 -2.79 -4.46 -16.43
CA PRO A 105 -3.07 -3.21 -15.73
C PRO A 105 -2.50 -3.18 -14.30
N LEU A 106 -2.55 -4.29 -13.56
CA LEU A 106 -1.98 -4.39 -12.22
C LEU A 106 -0.46 -4.19 -12.23
N ASN A 107 0.22 -4.83 -13.18
CA ASN A 107 1.66 -4.69 -13.37
C ASN A 107 2.03 -3.24 -13.73
N ASN A 108 1.25 -2.61 -14.62
CA ASN A 108 1.44 -1.21 -15.02
C ASN A 108 1.28 -0.26 -13.82
N PHE A 109 0.18 -0.40 -13.08
CA PHE A 109 -0.09 0.39 -11.87
C PHE A 109 1.03 0.22 -10.82
N ARG A 110 1.47 -1.01 -10.57
CA ARG A 110 2.58 -1.29 -9.64
C ARG A 110 3.89 -0.64 -10.08
N ASN A 111 4.23 -0.69 -11.37
CA ASN A 111 5.46 -0.09 -11.88
C ASN A 111 5.39 1.43 -11.80
N TRP A 112 4.25 2.02 -12.14
CA TRP A 112 3.98 3.44 -11.94
C TRP A 112 4.08 3.85 -10.45
N LEU A 113 3.50 3.07 -9.52
CA LEU A 113 3.65 3.30 -8.08
C LEU A 113 5.12 3.29 -7.64
N LYS A 114 5.94 2.42 -8.23
CA LYS A 114 7.37 2.35 -7.95
C LYS A 114 8.11 3.59 -8.46
N GLU A 115 7.71 4.15 -9.60
CA GLU A 115 8.31 5.35 -10.18
C GLU A 115 7.97 6.59 -9.35
N ILE A 116 6.68 6.86 -9.11
CA ILE A 116 6.25 8.05 -8.33
C ILE A 116 6.77 8.04 -6.89
N ARG A 117 7.03 6.84 -6.34
CA ARG A 117 7.60 6.68 -5.01
C ARG A 117 8.95 7.39 -4.89
N GLU A 118 9.74 7.40 -5.97
CA GLU A 118 11.07 7.99 -6.02
C GLU A 118 11.06 9.43 -6.55
N ASP A 119 9.92 9.94 -7.02
CA ASP A 119 9.75 11.31 -7.51
C ASP A 119 9.66 12.29 -6.32
N PRO A 120 10.65 13.20 -6.15
CA PRO A 120 10.62 14.18 -5.06
C PRO A 120 9.44 15.16 -5.14
N GLN A 121 8.89 15.43 -6.35
CA GLN A 121 7.77 16.36 -6.51
C GLN A 121 6.46 15.78 -5.98
N MET A 122 6.35 14.46 -5.90
CA MET A 122 5.19 13.78 -5.33
C MET A 122 5.35 13.51 -3.82
N ARG A 123 6.45 13.96 -3.21
CA ARG A 123 6.76 13.71 -1.80
C ARG A 123 6.82 15.02 -1.01
N MET A 124 6.34 14.97 0.22
CA MET A 124 6.63 16.01 1.20
C MET A 124 8.12 15.96 1.59
N GLN A 125 8.72 17.09 1.97
CA GLN A 125 10.16 17.18 2.30
C GLN A 125 10.49 16.81 3.75
N VAL A 126 9.47 16.72 4.60
CA VAL A 126 9.57 16.29 6.01
C VAL A 126 8.88 14.95 6.21
N ARG A 127 9.58 14.04 6.89
CA ARG A 127 9.04 12.73 7.31
C ARG A 127 8.06 12.89 8.48
N ARG A 128 7.27 11.84 8.74
CA ARG A 128 6.31 11.82 9.87
C ARG A 128 6.96 12.00 11.24
N ASN A 129 8.23 11.63 11.40
CA ASN A 129 9.04 11.83 12.60
C ASN A 129 9.72 13.21 12.65
N LYS A 130 9.26 14.19 11.85
CA LYS A 130 9.80 15.56 11.76
C LYS A 130 11.25 15.69 11.24
N THR A 131 11.85 14.62 10.70
CA THR A 131 13.21 14.70 10.12
C THR A 131 13.16 15.01 8.63
N LYS A 132 14.17 15.74 8.12
CA LYS A 132 14.34 16.03 6.69
C LYS A 132 14.47 14.74 5.86
N GLY A 133 13.90 14.75 4.66
CA GLY A 133 13.98 13.68 3.67
C GLY A 133 12.61 13.27 3.14
N PRO A 134 12.55 12.31 2.21
CA PRO A 134 11.31 11.97 1.50
C PRO A 134 10.22 11.52 2.47
N GLY A 135 9.27 12.41 2.70
CA GLY A 135 8.11 12.24 3.57
C GLY A 135 6.99 11.47 2.89
N PRO A 136 5.77 11.52 3.45
CA PRO A 136 4.58 10.96 2.81
C PRO A 136 4.35 11.54 1.41
N PHE A 137 3.50 10.88 0.62
CA PHE A 137 3.00 11.46 -0.62
C PHE A 137 2.25 12.77 -0.34
N THR A 138 2.41 13.75 -1.25
CA THR A 138 1.65 15.00 -1.24
C THR A 138 0.15 14.73 -1.39
N PRO A 139 -0.72 15.65 -0.94
CA PRO A 139 -2.16 15.58 -1.18
C PRO A 139 -2.55 15.23 -2.61
N GLU A 140 -1.92 15.90 -3.59
CA GLU A 140 -2.16 15.75 -5.02
C GLU A 140 -1.74 14.36 -5.50
N ALA A 141 -0.59 13.88 -5.04
CA ALA A 141 -0.11 12.54 -5.36
C ALA A 141 -1.05 11.46 -4.79
N ARG A 142 -1.56 11.63 -3.56
CA ARG A 142 -2.54 10.69 -2.97
C ARG A 142 -3.85 10.64 -3.76
N LYS A 143 -4.37 11.80 -4.19
CA LYS A 143 -5.55 11.90 -5.07
C LYS A 143 -5.31 11.19 -6.41
N THR A 144 -4.13 11.40 -7.00
CA THR A 144 -3.73 10.76 -8.26
C THR A 144 -3.61 9.24 -8.12
N ILE A 145 -3.02 8.75 -7.02
CA ILE A 145 -2.91 7.32 -6.72
C ILE A 145 -4.29 6.67 -6.60
N LEU A 146 -5.20 7.28 -5.85
CA LEU A 146 -6.56 6.74 -5.71
C LEU A 146 -7.31 6.73 -7.04
N LYS A 147 -7.18 7.79 -7.84
CA LYS A 147 -7.77 7.85 -9.18
C LYS A 147 -7.25 6.71 -10.07
N ASN A 148 -5.93 6.56 -10.16
CA ASN A 148 -5.31 5.52 -10.99
C ASN A 148 -5.66 4.10 -10.48
N LEU A 149 -5.88 3.92 -9.18
CA LEU A 149 -6.36 2.66 -8.62
C LEU A 149 -7.76 2.33 -9.11
N PHE A 150 -8.67 3.31 -9.17
CA PHE A 150 -10.02 3.12 -9.72
C PHE A 150 -9.99 2.86 -11.23
N ASP A 151 -9.16 3.58 -11.98
CA ASP A 151 -8.96 3.33 -13.41
C ASP A 151 -8.47 1.87 -13.62
N THR A 152 -7.48 1.43 -12.83
CA THR A 152 -6.96 0.06 -12.86
C THR A 152 -8.04 -0.96 -12.50
N GLU A 153 -8.87 -0.68 -11.50
CA GLU A 153 -9.98 -1.56 -11.08
C GLU A 153 -10.98 -1.81 -12.21
N GLN A 154 -11.33 -0.76 -12.97
CA GLN A 154 -12.20 -0.87 -14.14
C GLN A 154 -11.55 -1.67 -15.27
N GLU A 155 -10.25 -1.46 -15.53
CA GLU A 155 -9.52 -2.20 -16.57
C GLU A 155 -9.45 -3.70 -16.27
N VAL A 156 -9.26 -4.10 -15.01
CA VAL A 156 -9.17 -5.52 -14.63
C VAL A 156 -10.52 -6.18 -14.36
N GLY A 157 -11.56 -5.40 -14.07
CA GLY A 157 -12.90 -5.92 -13.77
C GLY A 157 -13.00 -6.69 -12.45
N ILE A 158 -12.07 -6.44 -11.51
CA ILE A 158 -11.99 -7.09 -10.19
C ILE A 158 -12.01 -5.98 -9.14
N LEU A 159 -12.74 -6.19 -8.04
CA LEU A 159 -12.72 -5.26 -6.90
C LEU A 159 -11.31 -5.21 -6.27
N LEU A 160 -10.62 -4.08 -6.42
CA LEU A 160 -9.29 -3.82 -5.87
C LEU A 160 -9.36 -3.05 -4.55
N ILE A 161 -10.42 -2.27 -4.34
CA ILE A 161 -10.63 -1.49 -3.12
C ILE A 161 -12.11 -1.41 -2.74
N SER A 162 -12.41 -1.70 -1.48
CA SER A 162 -13.76 -1.68 -0.92
C SER A 162 -14.22 -0.26 -0.50
N ASN A 163 -15.54 -0.10 -0.36
CA ASN A 163 -16.13 1.16 0.14
C ASN A 163 -15.66 1.51 1.57
N ALA A 164 -15.43 0.51 2.41
CA ALA A 164 -14.90 0.71 3.76
C ALA A 164 -13.47 1.25 3.73
N GLU A 165 -12.62 0.73 2.83
CA GLU A 165 -11.25 1.22 2.66
C GLU A 165 -11.22 2.65 2.11
N ILE A 166 -12.12 3.00 1.19
CA ILE A 166 -12.23 4.38 0.68
C ILE A 166 -12.68 5.34 1.79
N SER A 167 -13.66 4.95 2.61
CA SER A 167 -14.09 5.74 3.76
C SER A 167 -12.95 5.92 4.76
N TYR A 168 -12.13 4.89 4.96
CA TYR A 168 -10.95 4.96 5.81
C TYR A 168 -9.86 5.88 5.22
N ILE A 169 -9.64 5.84 3.90
CA ILE A 169 -8.78 6.79 3.20
C ILE A 169 -9.28 8.22 3.41
N GLN A 170 -10.59 8.45 3.26
CA GLN A 170 -11.16 9.77 3.49
C GLN A 170 -10.92 10.26 4.92
N ASN A 171 -11.15 9.42 5.92
CA ASN A 171 -10.89 9.77 7.32
C ASN A 171 -9.41 10.17 7.55
N ILE A 172 -8.46 9.46 6.93
CA ILE A 172 -7.05 9.84 6.99
C ILE A 172 -6.82 11.18 6.29
N TRP A 173 -7.44 11.41 5.13
CA TRP A 173 -7.27 12.65 4.39
C TRP A 173 -7.91 13.83 5.12
N SER A 174 -9.07 13.69 5.74
CA SER A 174 -9.69 14.74 6.55
C SER A 174 -8.85 15.13 7.77
N GLN A 175 -8.13 14.16 8.33
CA GLN A 175 -7.13 14.44 9.35
C GLN A 175 -5.88 15.13 8.78
N ASP A 176 -5.48 14.85 7.55
CA ASP A 176 -4.22 15.35 7.00
C ASP A 176 -4.38 16.69 6.26
N PHE A 177 -5.31 16.80 5.30
CA PHE A 177 -5.43 17.91 4.35
C PHE A 177 -6.81 18.11 3.67
N ASP A 178 -7.81 17.25 3.85
CA ASP A 178 -9.02 17.20 3.00
C ASP A 178 -10.35 17.12 3.78
N LEU A 179 -10.90 18.28 4.11
CA LEU A 179 -12.24 18.37 4.70
C LEU A 179 -13.38 18.24 3.66
N GLY A 180 -13.07 18.28 2.37
CA GLY A 180 -14.05 18.31 1.28
C GLY A 180 -14.52 16.93 0.80
N GLU A 181 -14.22 15.86 1.54
CA GLU A 181 -14.57 14.49 1.18
C GLU A 181 -14.11 14.04 -0.23
N THR A 182 -12.94 14.51 -0.69
CA THR A 182 -12.46 14.32 -2.08
C THR A 182 -12.36 12.84 -2.47
N ALA A 183 -11.96 11.94 -1.56
CA ALA A 183 -11.89 10.50 -1.86
C ALA A 183 -13.28 9.90 -2.13
N ILE A 184 -14.30 10.34 -1.39
CA ILE A 184 -15.69 9.94 -1.58
C ILE A 184 -16.21 10.52 -2.91
N GLU A 185 -15.96 11.80 -3.18
CA GLU A 185 -16.33 12.43 -4.45
C GLU A 185 -15.70 11.74 -5.66
N LEU A 186 -14.42 11.35 -5.56
CA LEU A 186 -13.74 10.57 -6.58
C LEU A 186 -14.42 9.22 -6.76
N SER A 187 -14.75 8.51 -5.68
CA SER A 187 -15.37 7.18 -5.74
C SER A 187 -16.74 7.18 -6.44
N ASN A 188 -17.53 8.26 -6.27
CA ASN A 188 -18.83 8.40 -6.92
C ASN A 188 -18.74 8.45 -8.45
N LYS A 189 -17.59 8.87 -9.00
CA LYS A 189 -17.34 8.87 -10.46
C LYS A 189 -17.11 7.47 -11.04
N TYR A 190 -16.86 6.48 -10.18
CA TYR A 190 -16.58 5.09 -10.55
C TYR A 190 -17.67 4.14 -10.02
N ASP A 191 -18.91 4.64 -9.88
CA ASP A 191 -20.09 3.90 -9.40
C ASP A 191 -19.97 3.27 -8.00
N LYS A 192 -18.97 3.67 -7.21
CA LYS A 192 -18.85 3.26 -5.80
C LYS A 192 -19.77 4.13 -4.94
N LYS A 193 -20.93 3.60 -4.59
CA LYS A 193 -21.91 4.30 -3.74
C LYS A 193 -21.46 4.26 -2.28
N ILE A 194 -20.88 5.37 -1.82
CA ILE A 194 -20.50 5.59 -0.42
C ILE A 194 -21.38 6.72 0.11
N GLU A 195 -22.07 6.48 1.22
CA GLU A 195 -22.82 7.53 1.90
C GLU A 195 -21.82 8.56 2.42
N LYS A 196 -22.05 9.85 2.09
CA LYS A 196 -21.26 10.94 2.65
C LYS A 196 -21.38 10.94 4.16
N THR A 197 -20.27 11.11 4.85
CA THR A 197 -20.31 11.54 6.26
C THR A 197 -20.75 13.00 6.24
N GLU A 198 -21.42 13.49 7.28
CA GLU A 198 -21.97 14.86 7.26
C GLU A 198 -20.89 15.89 6.84
N GLU A 199 -21.03 16.48 5.64
CA GLU A 199 -20.11 17.49 5.14
C GLU A 199 -20.00 18.62 6.17
N ILE A 200 -18.76 18.99 6.54
CA ILE A 200 -18.52 20.28 7.17
C ILE A 200 -18.84 21.35 6.12
N LYS A 201 -20.10 21.79 6.09
CA LYS A 201 -20.54 22.88 5.23
C LYS A 201 -19.98 24.20 5.76
N ILE A 202 -18.72 24.47 5.43
CA ILE A 202 -18.18 25.83 5.46
C ILE A 202 -19.08 26.65 4.55
N GLN A 203 -19.78 27.62 5.10
CA GLN A 203 -20.75 28.39 4.33
C GLN A 203 -20.03 29.14 3.21
N SER A 204 -20.70 29.37 2.08
CA SER A 204 -20.10 30.03 0.91
C SER A 204 -19.51 31.42 1.21
N LYS A 205 -19.95 32.09 2.29
CA LYS A 205 -19.37 33.34 2.78
C LYS A 205 -18.07 33.12 3.55
N GLU A 206 -18.01 32.12 4.42
CA GLU A 206 -16.82 31.78 5.21
C GLU A 206 -15.69 31.31 4.28
N LYS A 207 -16.02 30.51 3.26
CA LYS A 207 -15.04 30.06 2.26
C LYS A 207 -14.40 31.23 1.52
N LYS A 208 -15.18 32.23 1.10
CA LYS A 208 -14.63 33.43 0.43
C LYS A 208 -13.69 34.24 1.32
N ILE A 209 -14.02 34.35 2.62
CA ILE A 209 -13.16 35.02 3.60
C ILE A 209 -11.87 34.22 3.78
N LEU A 210 -11.98 32.89 3.84
CA LEU A 210 -10.84 32.00 3.96
C LEU A 210 -9.92 32.12 2.74
N ASP A 211 -10.49 32.08 1.53
CA ASP A 211 -9.76 32.23 0.27
C ASP A 211 -9.05 33.60 0.19
N SER A 212 -9.69 34.69 0.66
CA SER A 212 -9.03 36.01 0.70
C SER A 212 -7.89 36.05 1.71
N LEU A 213 -8.10 35.51 2.93
CA LEU A 213 -7.07 35.47 3.96
C LEU A 213 -5.88 34.58 3.56
N MET A 214 -6.14 33.49 2.83
CA MET A 214 -5.09 32.64 2.27
C MET A 214 -4.19 33.41 1.31
N ALA A 215 -4.79 34.20 0.43
CA ALA A 215 -4.06 35.02 -0.52
C ALA A 215 -3.29 36.15 0.17
N ASP A 216 -3.91 36.83 1.13
CA ASP A 216 -3.31 37.98 1.81
C ASP A 216 -2.13 37.60 2.73
N TYR A 217 -2.16 36.40 3.30
CA TYR A 217 -1.16 35.91 4.26
C TYR A 217 -0.30 34.76 3.71
N GLU A 218 -0.39 34.46 2.41
CA GLU A 218 0.36 33.38 1.74
C GLU A 218 0.25 32.01 2.46
N LEU A 219 -0.91 31.73 3.06
CA LEU A 219 -1.11 30.52 3.86
C LEU A 219 -1.38 29.30 2.98
N SER A 220 -0.72 28.19 3.29
CA SER A 220 -0.98 26.93 2.60
C SER A 220 -2.42 26.42 2.84
N PRO A 221 -3.13 25.95 1.78
CA PRO A 221 -4.48 25.37 1.90
C PRO A 221 -4.58 24.22 2.90
N ASP A 222 -3.52 23.39 2.95
CA ASP A 222 -3.45 22.22 3.83
C ASP A 222 -3.43 22.62 5.30
N LEU A 223 -2.67 23.67 5.66
CA LEU A 223 -2.59 24.16 7.03
C LEU A 223 -3.96 24.63 7.51
N ILE A 224 -4.67 25.41 6.70
CA ILE A 224 -5.98 25.91 7.07
C ILE A 224 -6.99 24.79 7.23
N THR A 225 -6.99 23.85 6.30
CA THR A 225 -7.86 22.68 6.36
C THR A 225 -7.59 21.87 7.63
N LYS A 226 -6.31 21.73 8.01
CA LYS A 226 -5.90 21.10 9.26
C LYS A 226 -6.37 21.87 10.49
N LEU A 227 -6.26 23.19 10.51
CA LEU A 227 -6.69 24.02 11.64
C LEU A 227 -8.21 23.96 11.82
N LEU A 228 -8.97 24.01 10.72
CA LEU A 228 -10.42 23.85 10.74
C LEU A 228 -10.80 22.49 11.32
N TYR A 229 -10.18 21.40 10.84
CA TYR A 229 -10.41 20.06 11.37
C TYR A 229 -10.18 19.98 12.89
N LEU A 230 -9.12 20.63 13.40
CA LEU A 230 -8.83 20.62 14.83
C LEU A 230 -9.96 21.28 15.65
N VAL A 231 -10.53 22.37 15.16
CA VAL A 231 -11.54 23.14 15.89
C VAL A 231 -12.95 22.55 15.70
N SER A 232 -13.29 22.09 14.50
CA SER A 232 -14.64 21.60 14.20
C SER A 232 -14.85 20.14 14.57
N GLU A 233 -13.87 19.27 14.31
CA GLU A 233 -14.04 17.81 14.45
C GLU A 233 -13.32 17.26 15.68
N LYS A 234 -12.05 17.61 15.88
CA LYS A 234 -11.22 17.00 16.92
C LYS A 234 -11.52 17.58 18.31
N TYR A 235 -11.75 18.88 18.40
CA TYR A 235 -12.02 19.59 19.64
C TYR A 235 -13.29 20.46 19.55
N PRO A 236 -14.47 19.86 19.28
CA PRO A 236 -15.71 20.60 19.07
C PRO A 236 -16.21 21.35 20.33
N SER A 237 -15.74 20.93 21.52
CA SER A 237 -16.05 21.60 22.78
C SER A 237 -14.81 21.77 23.64
N MET A 238 -14.66 22.97 24.20
CA MET A 238 -13.61 23.32 25.16
C MET A 238 -13.92 22.89 26.60
N GLU A 239 -15.13 22.39 26.86
CA GLU A 239 -15.56 21.93 28.19
C GLU A 239 -14.90 20.60 28.58
N ILE A 240 -14.41 19.85 27.59
CA ILE A 240 -13.69 18.61 27.81
C ILE A 240 -12.35 18.90 28.49
N ARG A 241 -12.10 18.25 29.63
CA ARG A 241 -10.89 18.47 30.43
C ARG A 241 -9.63 18.23 29.58
N GLY A 242 -8.80 19.26 29.47
CA GLY A 242 -7.56 19.21 28.70
C GLY A 242 -7.68 19.57 27.22
N ALA A 243 -8.89 19.74 26.68
CA ALA A 243 -9.12 20.10 25.28
C ALA A 243 -8.40 21.38 24.88
N LYS A 244 -8.49 22.45 25.69
CA LYS A 244 -7.79 23.72 25.42
C LYS A 244 -6.27 23.54 25.29
N ARG A 245 -5.65 22.82 26.22
CA ARG A 245 -4.20 22.57 26.21
C ARG A 245 -3.80 21.72 25.00
N ASN A 246 -4.58 20.70 24.69
CA ASN A 246 -4.29 19.78 23.59
C ASN A 246 -4.52 20.46 22.22
N LEU A 247 -5.56 21.29 22.08
CA LEU A 247 -5.80 22.11 20.89
C LEU A 247 -4.64 23.06 20.63
N GLN A 248 -4.19 23.80 21.66
CA GLN A 248 -3.03 24.71 21.53
C GLN A 248 -1.77 23.96 21.08
N LYS A 249 -1.52 22.77 21.66
CA LYS A 249 -0.40 21.92 21.26
C LYS A 249 -0.52 21.48 19.79
N ASP A 250 -1.69 20.98 19.39
CA ASP A 250 -1.92 20.47 18.04
C ASP A 250 -1.87 21.59 16.98
N ILE A 251 -2.32 22.80 17.31
CA ILE A 251 -2.16 24.00 16.46
C ILE A 251 -0.68 24.33 16.30
N ALA A 252 0.09 24.37 17.40
CA ALA A 252 1.52 24.63 17.34
C ALA A 252 2.26 23.58 16.49
N ASP A 253 1.93 22.30 16.66
CA ASP A 253 2.48 21.20 15.87
C ASP A 253 2.12 21.31 14.38
N ALA A 254 0.92 21.80 14.04
CA ALA A 254 0.50 22.03 12.65
C ALA A 254 1.26 23.20 12.01
N LEU A 255 1.40 24.31 12.74
CA LEU A 255 2.14 25.50 12.29
C LEU A 255 3.63 25.19 12.10
N GLU A 256 4.26 24.52 13.07
CA GLU A 256 5.68 24.14 12.97
C GLU A 256 5.92 23.28 11.72
N LYS A 257 5.04 22.29 11.47
CA LYS A 257 5.14 21.47 10.26
C LYS A 257 4.97 22.26 8.98
N ALA A 258 4.03 23.20 8.92
CA ALA A 258 3.81 24.02 7.73
C ALA A 258 5.03 24.89 7.44
N ILE A 259 5.56 25.58 8.46
CA ILE A 259 6.78 26.39 8.36
C ILE A 259 7.96 25.55 7.89
N THR A 260 8.20 24.39 8.51
CA THR A 260 9.32 23.51 8.10
C THR A 260 9.17 23.02 6.66
N GLN A 261 7.95 22.79 6.18
CA GLN A 261 7.74 22.39 4.78
C GLN A 261 8.02 23.54 3.82
N GLU A 262 7.58 24.76 4.13
CA GLU A 262 7.85 25.95 3.32
C GLU A 262 9.33 26.30 3.28
N GLU A 263 10.00 26.33 4.45
CA GLU A 263 11.44 26.55 4.56
C GLU A 263 12.23 25.53 3.72
N LEU A 264 11.87 24.24 3.80
CA LEU A 264 12.56 23.20 3.03
C LEU A 264 12.15 23.14 1.55
N ALA A 265 11.05 23.79 1.17
CA ALA A 265 10.63 23.93 -0.23
C ALA A 265 11.31 25.12 -0.92
N ASP A 266 11.82 26.10 -0.17
CA ASP A 266 12.61 27.21 -0.72
C ASP A 266 13.99 26.70 -1.22
N PRO A 267 14.28 26.80 -2.54
CA PRO A 267 15.57 26.38 -3.09
C PRO A 267 16.78 27.15 -2.53
N ASN A 268 16.55 28.33 -1.93
CA ASN A 268 17.59 29.17 -1.34
C ASN A 268 17.79 28.93 0.16
N TYR A 269 17.01 28.04 0.78
CA TYR A 269 17.14 27.74 2.20
C TYR A 269 18.40 26.90 2.46
N VAL A 270 19.43 27.58 2.98
CA VAL A 270 20.69 26.98 3.41
C VAL A 270 20.60 26.64 4.89
N ILE A 271 20.90 25.39 5.24
CA ILE A 271 20.97 24.89 6.64
C ILE A 271 22.15 25.53 7.37
#